data_AF-A0A497NC75-F1
#
_entry.id   AF-A0A497NC75-F1
#
_cell.length_a   1.000
_cell.length_b   1.000
_cell.length_c   1.000
_cell.angle_alpha   90.00
_cell.angle_beta   90.00
_cell.angle_gamma   90.00
#
_symmetry.space_group_name_H-M   'P 1'
#
loop_
_entity.id
_entity.type
_entity.pdbx_description
1 polymer ?
#
loop_
_entity_poly.entity_id
_entity_poly.type
_entity_poly.pdbx_seq_one_letter_code
_entity_poly.pdbx_strand_id
1 'polypeptide(L)' 'IQVDEIIAHVLRLFGAGTKVACEIACMATDAGLLRTDEEVIGIGGTGGGADTAIVLKPSNTHTFFDTRIKEIICKPRL' A
#
# COMPACT_ATOMS: atom_id res chain seq x y z
N ILE A 1 -8.41 -5.53 19.10
CA ILE A 1 -8.07 -5.40 17.68
C ILE A 1 -7.27 -4.12 17.55
N GLN A 2 -6.03 -4.23 17.09
CA GLN A 2 -5.14 -3.09 16.96
C GLN A 2 -5.51 -2.32 15.67
N VAL A 3 -5.34 -1.00 15.64
CA VAL A 3 -5.87 -0.13 14.56
C VAL A 3 -5.28 -0.49 13.18
N ASP A 4 -4.00 -0.85 13.16
CA ASP A 4 -3.26 -1.38 12.01
C ASP A 4 -3.88 -2.66 11.43
N GLU A 5 -4.36 -3.56 12.29
CA GLU A 5 -5.03 -4.79 11.87
C GLU A 5 -6.34 -4.49 11.12
N ILE A 6 -7.13 -3.52 11.62
CA ILE A 6 -8.36 -3.07 10.95
C ILE A 6 -8.05 -2.48 9.58
N ILE A 7 -7.07 -1.58 9.49
CA ILE A 7 -6.65 -0.95 8.22
C ILE A 7 -6.21 -2.04 7.22
N ALA A 8 -5.40 -3.00 7.67
CA ALA A 8 -4.97 -4.11 6.84
C ALA A 8 -6.15 -4.96 6.35
N HIS A 9 -7.16 -5.23 7.18
CA HIS A 9 -8.36 -5.93 6.76
C HIS A 9 -9.22 -5.13 5.77
N VAL A 10 -9.34 -3.81 5.95
CA VAL A 10 -10.04 -2.94 4.99
C VAL A 10 -9.33 -2.92 3.64
N LEU A 11 -8.01 -2.80 3.60
CA LEU A 11 -7.26 -2.85 2.34
C LEU A 11 -7.38 -4.21 1.64
N ARG A 12 -7.46 -5.31 2.41
CA ARG A 12 -7.69 -6.65 1.86
C ARG A 12 -9.04 -6.81 1.15
N LEU A 13 -10.00 -5.89 1.33
CA LEU A 13 -11.20 -5.83 0.48
C LEU A 13 -10.85 -5.62 -1.00
N PHE A 14 -9.69 -5.01 -1.29
CA PHE A 14 -9.14 -4.84 -2.63
C PHE A 14 -8.08 -5.91 -2.98
N GLY A 15 -7.85 -6.89 -2.10
CA GLY A 15 -6.87 -7.96 -2.27
C GLY A 15 -5.66 -7.82 -1.35
N ALA A 16 -4.98 -8.95 -1.08
CA ALA A 16 -3.80 -8.96 -0.23
C ALA A 16 -2.66 -8.12 -0.83
N GLY A 17 -2.49 -8.16 -2.15
CA GLY A 17 -1.50 -7.35 -2.85
C GLY A 17 -1.70 -5.84 -2.66
N THR A 18 -2.96 -5.34 -2.66
CA THR A 18 -3.25 -3.91 -2.42
C THR A 18 -2.81 -3.47 -1.02
N LYS A 19 -3.12 -4.30 -0.01
CA LYS A 19 -2.67 -4.08 1.37
C LYS A 19 -1.15 -4.04 1.45
N VAL A 20 -0.47 -5.03 0.86
CA VAL A 20 1.00 -5.12 0.86
C VAL A 20 1.62 -3.91 0.18
N ALA A 21 1.13 -3.53 -1.00
CA ALA A 21 1.66 -2.39 -1.76
C ALA A 21 1.57 -1.06 -0.98
N CYS A 22 0.50 -0.84 -0.21
CA CYS A 22 0.36 0.34 0.64
C CYS A 22 1.33 0.31 1.83
N GLU A 23 1.44 -0.83 2.51
CA GLU A 23 2.30 -0.96 3.70
C GLU A 23 3.78 -0.82 3.36
N ILE A 24 4.27 -1.50 2.32
CA ILE A 24 5.69 -1.42 1.95
C ILE A 24 6.08 0.01 1.53
N ALA A 25 5.16 0.76 0.91
CA ALA A 25 5.40 2.15 0.56
C ALA A 25 5.49 3.04 1.81
N CYS A 26 4.63 2.82 2.81
CA CYS A 26 4.71 3.53 4.08
C CYS A 26 5.98 3.15 4.87
N MET A 27 6.35 1.86 4.90
CA MET A 27 7.58 1.39 5.53
C MET A 27 8.83 1.96 4.86
N ALA A 28 8.87 2.01 3.52
CA ALA A 28 9.97 2.63 2.79
C ALA A 28 10.05 4.14 3.04
N THR A 29 8.89 4.80 3.21
CA THR A 29 8.82 6.22 3.60
C THR A 29 9.35 6.44 5.02
N ASP A 30 8.96 5.58 5.98
CA ASP A 30 9.46 5.63 7.36
C ASP A 30 10.97 5.39 7.43
N ALA A 31 11.51 4.57 6.54
CA ALA A 31 12.95 4.34 6.40
C ALA A 31 13.70 5.49 5.68
N GLY A 32 13.00 6.53 5.22
CA GLY A 32 13.60 7.65 4.47
C GLY A 32 14.03 7.29 3.04
N LEU A 33 13.52 6.18 2.49
CA LEU A 33 13.85 5.71 1.13
C LEU A 33 12.93 6.28 0.06
N LEU A 34 11.75 6.77 0.44
CA LEU A 34 10.80 7.42 -0.45
C LEU A 34 10.51 8.84 0.02
N ARG A 35 10.34 9.75 -0.94
CA ARG A 35 9.85 11.10 -0.69
C ARG A 35 8.33 11.10 -0.58
N THR A 36 7.79 11.91 0.33
CA THR A 36 6.34 12.03 0.55
C THR A 36 5.66 13.02 -0.38
N ASP A 37 6.42 13.74 -1.23
CA ASP A 37 5.90 14.70 -2.20
C ASP A 37 5.85 14.18 -3.64
N GLU A 38 6.23 12.92 -3.87
CA GLU A 38 6.26 12.26 -5.18
C GLU A 38 5.30 11.07 -5.24
N GLU A 39 4.86 10.73 -6.45
CA GLU A 39 4.09 9.50 -6.70
C GLU A 39 5.04 8.35 -6.99
N VAL A 40 4.71 7.17 -6.46
CA VAL A 40 5.51 5.94 -6.60
C VAL A 40 4.63 4.80 -7.07
N ILE A 41 5.24 3.75 -7.60
CA ILE A 41 4.54 2.50 -7.92
C ILE A 41 4.83 1.50 -6.80
N GLY A 42 3.79 1.11 -6.07
CA GLY A 42 3.82 0.04 -5.08
C GLY A 42 3.40 -1.28 -5.73
N ILE A 43 4.20 -2.34 -5.53
CA ILE A 43 3.92 -3.67 -6.08
C ILE A 43 3.79 -4.66 -4.92
N GLY A 44 2.67 -5.38 -4.89
CA GLY A 44 2.35 -6.39 -3.87
C GLY A 44 1.82 -7.68 -4.49
N GLY A 45 1.69 -8.71 -3.66
CA GLY A 45 1.19 -10.01 -4.09
C GLY A 45 0.40 -10.75 -3.01
N THR A 46 -0.27 -11.82 -3.42
CA THR A 46 -1.02 -12.72 -2.54
C THR A 46 -0.29 -14.05 -2.39
N GLY A 47 0.09 -14.41 -1.17
CA GLY A 47 0.82 -15.66 -0.88
C GLY A 47 2.28 -15.65 -1.33
N GLY A 48 2.52 -15.55 -2.64
CA GLY A 48 3.86 -15.44 -3.24
C GLY A 48 3.82 -14.77 -4.62
N GLY A 49 4.95 -14.19 -5.03
CA GLY A 49 5.03 -13.40 -6.27
C GLY A 49 4.36 -12.02 -6.14
N ALA A 50 3.95 -11.46 -7.27
CA ALA A 50 3.28 -10.16 -7.36
C ALA A 50 2.06 -10.27 -8.28
N ASP A 51 0.91 -9.77 -7.81
CA ASP A 51 -0.36 -9.80 -8.53
C ASP A 51 -1.07 -8.44 -8.59
N THR A 52 -0.53 -7.44 -7.88
CA THR A 52 -1.12 -6.12 -7.72
C THR A 52 -0.04 -5.05 -7.88
N ALA A 53 -0.34 -4.03 -8.67
CA ALA A 53 0.48 -2.83 -8.79
C ALA A 53 -0.42 -1.59 -8.74
N ILE A 54 -0.03 -0.61 -7.92
CA ILE A 54 -0.77 0.63 -7.72
C ILE A 54 0.18 1.84 -7.80
N VAL A 55 -0.29 2.94 -8.36
CA VAL A 55 0.36 4.25 -8.22
C VAL A 55 -0.18 4.88 -6.95
N LEU A 56 0.70 5.34 -6.06
CA LEU A 56 0.31 6.01 -4.82
C LEU A 56 1.27 7.12 -4.44
N LYS A 57 0.76 8.11 -3.71
CA LYS A 57 1.56 9.08 -2.97
C LYS A 57 1.63 8.59 -1.52
N PRO A 58 2.79 8.10 -1.04
CA PRO A 58 2.91 7.53 0.30
C PRO A 58 3.06 8.62 1.36
N SER A 59 2.72 8.25 2.60
CA SER A 59 2.97 9.01 3.81
C SER A 59 3.61 8.10 4.86
N ASN A 60 4.12 8.69 5.95
CA ASN A 60 4.62 7.91 7.09
C ASN A 60 3.49 7.11 7.75
N THR A 61 3.83 6.00 8.41
CA THR A 61 2.81 5.11 9.00
C THR A 61 1.96 5.80 10.07
N HIS A 62 2.53 6.72 10.85
CA HIS A 62 1.78 7.49 11.86
C HIS A 62 0.78 8.50 11.25
N THR A 63 0.96 8.86 9.98
CA THR A 63 0.06 9.70 9.16
C THR A 63 -0.48 8.91 7.97
N PHE A 64 -0.73 7.61 8.15
CA PHE A 64 -1.18 6.71 7.07
C PHE A 64 -2.40 7.23 6.30
N PHE A 65 -3.32 7.91 6.98
CA PHE A 65 -4.50 8.49 6.34
C PHE A 65 -4.22 9.65 5.38
N ASP A 66 -2.97 10.09 5.24
CA ASP A 66 -2.52 11.03 4.20
C ASP A 66 -2.02 10.32 2.94
N THR A 67 -1.77 9.01 3.01
CA THR A 67 -1.47 8.18 1.83
C THR A 67 -2.63 8.25 0.84
N ARG A 68 -2.33 8.40 -0.45
CA ARG A 68 -3.35 8.45 -1.51
C ARG A 68 -3.01 7.44 -2.59
N ILE A 69 -3.88 6.46 -2.80
CA ILE A 69 -3.86 5.61 -3.98
C ILE A 69 -4.40 6.44 -5.16
N LYS A 70 -3.59 6.57 -6.22
CA LYS A 70 -3.87 7.39 -7.40
C LYS A 70 -4.43 6.56 -8.55
N GLU A 71 -3.87 5.38 -8.74
CA GLU A 71 -4.25 4.48 -9.83
C GLU A 71 -4.05 3.02 -9.39
N ILE A 72 -4.90 2.13 -9.88
CA ILE A 72 -4.70 0.69 -9.80
C ILE A 72 -4.34 0.20 -11.19
N ILE A 73 -3.07 -0.15 -11.40
CA ILE A 73 -2.54 -0.63 -12.68
C ILE A 73 -3.06 -2.04 -12.96
N CYS A 74 -2.95 -2.91 -11.96
CA CYS A 74 -3.50 -4.25 -11.99
C CYS A 74 -3.82 -4.73 -10.58
N LYS A 75 -4.82 -5.60 -10.46
CA LYS A 75 -5.12 -6.40 -9.27
C LYS A 75 -5.91 -7.64 -9.66
N PRO A 76 -5.95 -8.69 -8.82
CA PRO A 76 -6.83 -9.83 -9.02
C PRO A 76 -8.32 -9.43 -9.02
N ARG A 77 -9.14 -10.24 -9.68
CA ARG A 77 -10.60 -10.23 -9.51
C ARG A 77 -10.94 -11.09 -8.29
N LEU A 78 -11.64 -10.51 -7.32
CA LEU A 78 -12.07 -11.14 -6.07
C LEU A 78 -13.55 -11.47 -6.10
#